data_AF-A0A2K5CGF2-F1
#
_entry.id   AF-A0A2K5CGF2-F1
#
_cell.length_a   1.000
_cell.length_b   1.000
_cell.length_c   1.000
_cell.angle_alpha   90.00
_cell.angle_beta   90.00
_cell.angle_gamma   90.00
#
_symmetry.space_group_name_H-M   'P 1'
#
loop_
_entity.id
_entity.type
_entity.pdbx_description
1 polymer ?
#
loop_
_entity_poly.entity_id
_entity_poly.type
_entity_poly.pdbx_seq_one_letter_code
_entity_poly.pdbx_strand_id
1 'polypeptide(L)'
;MGDLWLFLLLPLSLAAFHEVKGCLECDPKFIEDIGSLLANLIPSEIPGQTQLLERQVQEMIRLTFKVSHSDKMLRLLAVQTVIKLRTWLKNEFYKLGNETWKGVFIFQGKLLEVRQSLESKLKESLKNFSEVAVIEGPILDCWTCLHMTSRCFKGEYCGDEDPRKAENREIALFLIFLATAVILGSAMLLFYFCIFHRRKMKAIRRSLQEYLENEVEEIMEKIDEKEEKDFRPRK
;
A
#
# COMPACT_ATOMS: atom_id res chain seq x y z
N MET A 1 5.71 13.26 25.36
CA MET A 1 4.70 13.52 24.29
C MET A 1 5.42 13.83 22.97
N GLY A 2 6.18 12.87 22.43
CA GLY A 2 6.93 13.04 21.17
C GLY A 2 6.61 11.97 20.14
N ASP A 3 6.15 10.81 20.58
CA ASP A 3 5.93 9.65 19.71
C ASP A 3 4.56 9.62 19.01
N LEU A 4 3.61 10.46 19.42
CA LEU A 4 2.24 10.41 18.89
C LEU A 4 2.10 10.94 17.46
N TRP A 5 3.04 11.77 16.99
CA TRP A 5 2.98 12.37 15.65
C TRP A 5 3.49 11.42 14.54
N LEU A 6 4.40 10.50 14.87
CA LEU A 6 4.89 9.49 13.92
C LEU A 6 3.81 8.45 13.56
N PHE A 7 2.84 8.21 14.46
CA PHE A 7 1.72 7.29 14.23
C PHE A 7 0.61 7.83 13.33
N LEU A 8 0.55 9.15 13.07
CA LEU A 8 -0.50 9.75 12.24
C LEU A 8 -0.18 9.73 10.73
N LEU A 9 1.08 9.52 10.35
CA LEU A 9 1.51 9.43 8.93
C LEU A 9 1.62 7.99 8.42
N LEU A 10 1.71 7.00 9.31
CA LEU A 10 1.71 5.58 8.94
C LEU A 10 0.40 5.04 8.31
N PRO A 11 -0.82 5.47 8.72
CA PRO A 11 -2.05 4.87 8.21
C PRO A 11 -2.33 5.24 6.74
N LEU A 12 -1.86 6.41 6.28
CA LEU A 12 -2.08 6.88 4.92
C LEU A 12 -1.24 6.13 3.88
N SER A 13 -0.07 5.61 4.25
CA SER A 13 0.75 4.80 3.35
C SER A 13 0.29 3.33 3.29
N LEU A 14 -0.30 2.80 4.37
CA LEU A 14 -0.78 1.41 4.43
C LEU A 14 -2.09 1.19 3.66
N ALA A 15 -2.99 2.17 3.59
CA ALA A 15 -4.23 2.06 2.81
C ALA A 15 -4.01 2.03 1.28
N ALA A 16 -2.84 2.45 0.80
CA ALA A 16 -2.50 2.49 -0.62
C ALA A 16 -2.03 1.14 -1.19
N PHE A 17 -1.77 0.14 -0.35
CA PHE A 17 -1.42 -1.22 -0.78
C PHE A 17 -2.63 -2.14 -0.73
N HIS A 18 -3.70 -1.78 -1.46
CA HIS A 18 -4.68 -2.80 -1.82
C HIS A 18 -3.94 -3.78 -2.75
N GLU A 19 -3.86 -5.06 -2.37
CA GLU A 19 -3.30 -6.09 -3.26
C GLU A 19 -4.02 -5.98 -4.60
N VAL A 20 -3.26 -5.68 -5.66
CA VAL A 20 -3.81 -5.59 -7.00
C VAL A 20 -4.40 -6.94 -7.36
N LYS A 21 -5.72 -6.98 -7.51
CA LYS A 21 -6.45 -8.16 -7.95
C LYS A 21 -6.22 -8.39 -9.44
N GLY A 22 -6.13 -9.65 -9.84
CA GLY A 22 -6.19 -10.05 -11.25
C GLY A 22 -7.62 -9.95 -11.80
N CYS A 23 -7.77 -9.73 -13.11
CA CYS A 23 -9.08 -9.60 -13.76
C CYS A 23 -10.01 -10.81 -13.52
N LEU A 24 -9.45 -12.02 -13.46
CA LEU A 24 -10.23 -13.25 -13.23
C LEU A 24 -10.63 -13.41 -11.75
N GLU A 25 -9.89 -12.80 -10.82
CA GLU A 25 -10.26 -12.77 -9.40
C GLU A 25 -11.52 -11.94 -9.15
N CYS A 26 -11.85 -11.04 -10.07
CA CYS A 26 -13.06 -10.23 -10.03
C CYS A 26 -14.32 -10.95 -10.51
N ASP A 27 -14.21 -12.18 -11.05
CA ASP A 27 -15.37 -13.01 -11.43
C ASP A 27 -15.60 -14.08 -10.36
N PRO A 28 -16.59 -13.93 -9.45
CA PRO A 28 -16.86 -14.92 -8.41
C PRO A 28 -17.14 -16.31 -8.98
N LYS A 29 -17.75 -16.37 -10.16
CA LYS A 29 -18.08 -17.62 -10.82
C LYS A 29 -16.83 -18.31 -11.38
N PHE A 30 -15.80 -17.55 -11.75
CA PHE A 30 -14.50 -18.13 -12.08
C PHE A 30 -13.92 -18.89 -10.88
N ILE A 31 -13.94 -18.29 -9.69
CA ILE A 31 -13.41 -18.92 -8.46
C ILE A 31 -14.18 -20.21 -8.13
N GLU A 32 -15.51 -20.17 -8.21
CA GLU A 32 -16.39 -21.33 -7.99
C GLU A 32 -16.15 -22.44 -9.02
N ASP A 33 -16.05 -22.08 -10.30
CA ASP A 33 -15.80 -23.02 -11.40
C ASP A 33 -14.45 -23.71 -11.23
N ILE A 34 -13.39 -22.97 -10.86
CA ILE A 34 -12.06 -23.54 -10.60
C ILE A 34 -12.10 -24.58 -9.48
N GLY A 35 -12.71 -24.22 -8.34
CA GLY A 35 -12.79 -25.11 -7.18
C GLY A 35 -13.52 -26.42 -7.50
N SER A 36 -14.69 -26.30 -8.13
CA SER A 36 -15.50 -27.47 -8.50
C SER A 36 -14.85 -28.33 -9.59
N LEU A 37 -14.26 -27.72 -10.62
CA LEU A 37 -13.63 -28.48 -11.70
C LEU A 37 -12.36 -29.19 -11.24
N LEU A 38 -11.49 -28.53 -10.45
CA LEU A 38 -10.29 -29.16 -9.92
C LEU A 38 -10.63 -30.30 -8.95
N ALA A 39 -11.68 -30.15 -8.14
CA ALA A 39 -12.12 -31.22 -7.25
C ALA A 39 -12.53 -32.49 -8.03
N ASN A 40 -13.16 -32.32 -9.19
CA ASN A 40 -13.54 -33.45 -10.05
C ASN A 40 -12.35 -34.09 -10.79
N LEU A 41 -11.24 -33.37 -10.95
CA LEU A 41 -10.04 -33.86 -11.64
C LEU A 41 -9.11 -34.67 -10.74
N ILE A 42 -9.15 -34.46 -9.42
CA ILE A 42 -8.25 -35.11 -8.47
C ILE A 42 -8.97 -36.30 -7.81
N PRO A 43 -8.50 -37.54 -8.01
CA PRO A 43 -9.07 -38.73 -7.38
C PRO A 43 -9.15 -38.62 -5.85
N SER A 44 -10.22 -39.15 -5.27
CA SER A 44 -10.52 -39.02 -3.83
C SER A 44 -9.59 -39.87 -2.95
N GLU A 45 -8.94 -40.86 -3.53
CA GLU A 45 -8.13 -41.87 -2.86
C GLU A 45 -6.70 -41.39 -2.59
N ILE A 46 -6.34 -40.18 -3.03
CA ILE A 46 -4.98 -39.66 -2.93
C ILE A 46 -4.72 -39.06 -1.54
N PRO A 47 -3.63 -39.43 -0.86
CA PRO A 47 -3.28 -38.84 0.42
C PRO A 47 -3.01 -37.33 0.27
N GLY A 48 -3.62 -36.52 1.13
CA GLY A 48 -3.46 -35.06 1.10
C GLY A 48 -4.25 -34.35 -0.01
N GLN A 49 -5.27 -35.00 -0.59
CA GLN A 49 -6.12 -34.44 -1.65
C GLN A 49 -6.61 -33.01 -1.35
N THR A 50 -7.10 -32.76 -0.14
CA THR A 50 -7.64 -31.44 0.25
C THR A 50 -6.57 -30.35 0.19
N GLN A 51 -5.36 -30.62 0.70
CA GLN A 51 -4.25 -29.66 0.65
C GLN A 51 -3.77 -29.43 -0.78
N LEU A 52 -3.74 -30.49 -1.61
CA LEU A 52 -3.40 -30.38 -3.02
C LEU A 52 -4.41 -29.50 -3.76
N LEU A 53 -5.70 -29.77 -3.57
CA LEU A 53 -6.79 -29.01 -4.19
C LEU A 53 -6.74 -27.54 -3.79
N GLU A 54 -6.65 -27.24 -2.49
CA GLU A 54 -6.58 -25.88 -1.98
C GLU A 54 -5.39 -25.11 -2.57
N ARG A 55 -4.21 -25.76 -2.62
CA ARG A 55 -3.02 -25.17 -3.25
C ARG A 55 -3.26 -24.87 -4.73
N GLN A 56 -3.79 -25.82 -5.49
CA GLN A 56 -4.01 -25.63 -6.93
C GLN A 56 -5.07 -24.57 -7.24
N VAL A 57 -6.13 -24.47 -6.42
CA VAL A 57 -7.12 -23.40 -6.53
C VAL A 57 -6.47 -22.04 -6.30
N GLN A 58 -5.71 -21.87 -5.21
CA GLN A 58 -5.01 -20.61 -4.92
C GLN A 58 -4.02 -20.23 -6.01
N GLU A 59 -3.26 -21.20 -6.52
CA GLU A 59 -2.29 -21.00 -7.60
C GLU A 59 -2.94 -20.60 -8.94
N MET A 60 -4.16 -21.06 -9.22
CA MET A 60 -4.89 -20.72 -10.44
C MET A 60 -5.61 -19.36 -10.34
N ILE A 61 -6.02 -18.97 -9.13
CA ILE A 61 -6.62 -17.65 -8.86
C ILE A 61 -5.53 -16.57 -8.88
N ARG A 62 -4.44 -16.79 -8.14
CA ARG A 62 -3.33 -15.84 -7.99
C ARG A 62 -2.34 -15.98 -9.14
N LEU A 63 -2.78 -15.61 -10.33
CA LEU A 63 -1.91 -15.57 -11.50
C LEU A 63 -0.68 -14.69 -11.25
N THR A 64 0.47 -15.12 -11.76
CA THR A 64 1.75 -14.42 -11.65
C THR A 64 1.70 -13.06 -12.31
N PHE A 65 0.91 -12.95 -13.39
CA PHE A 65 0.63 -11.69 -14.04
C PHE A 65 -0.35 -10.85 -13.20
N LYS A 66 0.21 -10.00 -12.33
CA LYS A 66 -0.51 -8.87 -11.74
C LYS A 66 -0.31 -7.65 -12.63
N VAL A 67 -1.39 -6.95 -12.96
CA VAL A 67 -1.32 -5.72 -13.75
C VAL A 67 -0.54 -4.69 -12.95
N SER A 68 0.69 -4.39 -13.37
CA SER A 68 1.52 -3.39 -12.69
C SER A 68 0.82 -2.03 -12.70
N HIS A 69 0.91 -1.30 -11.58
CA HIS A 69 0.44 0.08 -11.51
C HIS A 69 1.11 1.00 -12.55
N SER A 70 2.31 0.64 -13.02
CA SER A 70 3.03 1.38 -14.06
C SER A 70 2.36 1.31 -15.43
N ASP A 71 1.59 0.26 -15.70
CA ASP A 71 0.93 0.03 -17.00
C ASP A 71 -0.59 0.18 -16.84
N LYS A 72 -1.01 1.42 -16.55
CA LYS A 72 -2.43 1.77 -16.31
C LYS A 72 -3.34 1.33 -17.46
N MET A 73 -2.81 1.18 -18.67
CA MET A 73 -3.54 0.78 -19.88
C MET A 73 -3.98 -0.70 -19.85
N LEU A 74 -3.33 -1.55 -19.05
CA LEU A 74 -3.66 -2.97 -18.91
C LEU A 74 -4.62 -3.26 -17.74
N ARG A 75 -5.31 -2.25 -17.22
CA ARG A 75 -6.24 -2.37 -16.07
C ARG A 75 -7.66 -2.77 -16.49
N LEU A 76 -8.07 -2.38 -17.69
CA LEU A 76 -9.44 -2.57 -18.16
C LEU A 76 -9.55 -3.78 -19.09
N LEU A 77 -10.66 -4.50 -18.99
CA LEU A 77 -10.97 -5.61 -19.88
C LEU A 77 -12.47 -5.69 -20.15
N ALA A 78 -12.89 -6.01 -21.38
CA ALA A 78 -14.29 -6.30 -21.64
C ALA A 78 -14.76 -7.49 -20.79
N VAL A 79 -15.94 -7.37 -20.17
CA VAL A 79 -16.57 -8.48 -19.41
C VAL A 79 -16.73 -9.72 -20.29
N GLN A 80 -17.05 -9.54 -21.58
CA GLN A 80 -17.17 -10.65 -22.52
C GLN A 80 -15.85 -11.41 -22.70
N THR A 81 -14.70 -10.73 -22.62
CA THR A 81 -13.38 -11.36 -22.71
C THR A 81 -13.08 -12.18 -21.46
N VAL A 82 -13.46 -11.71 -20.28
CA VAL A 82 -13.38 -12.49 -19.02
C VAL A 82 -14.20 -13.78 -19.14
N ILE A 83 -15.43 -13.69 -19.66
CA ILE A 83 -16.29 -14.87 -19.90
C ILE A 83 -15.64 -15.84 -20.90
N LYS A 84 -15.02 -15.34 -21.97
CA LYS A 84 -14.29 -16.18 -22.95
C LYS A 84 -13.11 -16.91 -22.30
N LEU A 85 -12.31 -16.23 -21.48
CA LEU A 85 -11.18 -16.84 -20.76
C LEU A 85 -11.65 -17.93 -19.78
N ARG A 86 -12.72 -17.66 -19.02
CA ARG A 86 -13.36 -18.65 -18.15
C ARG A 86 -13.81 -19.89 -18.94
N THR A 87 -14.53 -19.70 -20.05
CA THR A 87 -14.98 -20.81 -20.90
C THR A 87 -13.82 -21.59 -21.50
N TRP A 88 -12.76 -20.91 -21.94
CA TRP A 88 -11.56 -21.57 -22.43
C TRP A 88 -10.92 -22.46 -21.35
N LEU A 89 -10.82 -21.97 -20.11
CA LEU A 89 -10.25 -22.74 -19.01
C LEU A 89 -11.09 -23.97 -18.66
N LYS A 90 -12.42 -23.86 -18.69
CA LYS A 90 -13.31 -25.02 -18.54
C LYS A 90 -13.01 -26.10 -19.57
N ASN A 91 -12.77 -25.72 -20.82
CA ASN A 91 -12.45 -26.66 -21.88
C ASN A 91 -11.09 -27.33 -21.67
N GLU A 92 -10.09 -26.61 -21.17
CA GLU A 92 -8.79 -27.21 -20.83
C GLU A 92 -8.91 -28.21 -19.68
N PHE A 93 -9.69 -27.89 -18.64
CA PHE A 93 -9.98 -28.84 -17.57
C PHE A 93 -10.78 -30.06 -18.04
N TYR A 94 -11.73 -29.87 -18.95
CA TYR A 94 -12.44 -30.99 -19.57
C TYR A 94 -11.50 -31.91 -20.35
N LYS A 95 -10.53 -31.36 -21.10
CA LYS A 95 -9.50 -32.16 -21.78
C LYS A 95 -8.66 -32.95 -20.78
N LEU A 96 -8.17 -32.29 -19.72
CA LEU A 96 -7.40 -32.94 -18.66
C LEU A 96 -8.18 -34.06 -17.97
N GLY A 97 -9.48 -33.89 -17.76
CA GLY A 97 -10.34 -34.89 -17.12
C GLY A 97 -10.59 -36.12 -17.99
N ASN A 98 -10.46 -36.01 -19.31
CA ASN A 98 -10.58 -37.15 -20.22
C ASN A 98 -9.27 -37.93 -20.37
N GLU A 99 -8.16 -37.40 -19.85
CA GLU A 99 -6.88 -38.11 -19.87
C GLU A 99 -6.78 -39.08 -18.70
N THR A 100 -6.07 -40.20 -18.91
CA THR A 100 -5.77 -41.14 -17.83
C THR A 100 -4.96 -40.46 -16.74
N TRP A 101 -5.34 -40.64 -15.47
CA TRP A 101 -4.58 -40.16 -14.33
C TRP A 101 -3.19 -40.82 -14.28
N LYS A 102 -2.13 -40.01 -14.27
CA LYS A 102 -0.73 -40.48 -14.26
C LYS A 102 0.01 -40.18 -12.95
N GLY A 103 -0.70 -39.75 -11.91
CA GLY A 103 -0.13 -39.37 -10.62
C GLY A 103 -0.02 -37.86 -10.41
N VAL A 104 0.20 -37.48 -9.15
CA VAL A 104 0.15 -36.09 -8.66
C VAL A 104 1.16 -35.19 -9.37
N PHE A 105 2.41 -35.64 -9.52
CA PHE A 105 3.47 -34.82 -10.15
C PHE A 105 3.17 -34.48 -11.61
N ILE A 106 2.70 -35.45 -12.40
CA ILE A 106 2.34 -35.21 -13.80
C ILE A 106 1.13 -34.29 -13.89
N PHE A 107 0.15 -34.47 -13.02
CA PHE A 107 -1.02 -33.60 -12.94
C PHE A 107 -0.63 -32.14 -12.62
N GLN A 108 0.22 -31.92 -11.62
CA GLN A 108 0.73 -30.59 -11.28
C GLN A 108 1.49 -29.93 -12.45
N GLY A 109 2.31 -30.71 -13.18
CA GLY A 109 2.98 -30.22 -14.38
C GLY A 109 2.00 -29.74 -15.45
N LYS A 110 0.92 -30.50 -15.70
CA LYS A 110 -0.13 -30.10 -16.66
C LYS A 110 -0.92 -28.87 -16.20
N LEU A 111 -1.24 -28.78 -14.92
CA LEU A 111 -1.90 -27.59 -14.38
C LEU A 111 -1.01 -26.35 -14.48
N LEU A 112 0.30 -26.50 -14.29
CA LEU A 112 1.26 -25.43 -14.49
C LEU A 112 1.24 -24.92 -15.94
N GLU A 113 1.22 -25.81 -16.93
CA GLU A 113 1.10 -25.45 -18.35
C GLU A 113 -0.20 -24.70 -18.64
N VAL A 114 -1.34 -25.20 -18.13
CA VAL A 114 -2.64 -24.53 -18.26
C VAL A 114 -2.60 -23.14 -17.63
N ARG A 115 -2.01 -22.99 -16.43
CA ARG A 115 -1.86 -21.69 -15.76
C ARG A 115 -1.04 -20.71 -16.60
N GLN A 116 0.12 -21.13 -17.10
CA GLN A 116 0.97 -20.28 -17.94
C GLN A 116 0.26 -19.87 -19.24
N SER A 117 -0.50 -20.78 -19.83
CA SER A 117 -1.33 -20.48 -21.00
C SER A 117 -2.45 -19.48 -20.67
N LEU A 118 -3.09 -19.61 -19.51
CA LEU A 118 -4.09 -18.64 -19.03
C LEU A 118 -3.47 -17.25 -18.80
N GLU A 119 -2.31 -17.18 -18.17
CA GLU A 119 -1.57 -15.93 -17.94
C GLU A 119 -1.22 -15.23 -19.26
N SER A 120 -0.67 -15.97 -20.22
CA SER A 120 -0.32 -15.41 -21.53
C SER A 120 -1.55 -14.89 -22.28
N LYS A 121 -2.66 -15.65 -22.28
CA LYS A 121 -3.93 -15.25 -22.91
C LYS A 121 -4.54 -14.02 -22.25
N LEU A 122 -4.47 -13.93 -20.92
CA LEU A 122 -4.95 -12.75 -20.19
C LEU A 122 -4.12 -11.52 -20.55
N LYS A 123 -2.78 -11.65 -20.54
CA LYS A 123 -1.87 -10.56 -20.91
C LYS A 123 -2.09 -10.08 -22.34
N GLU A 124 -2.25 -11.00 -23.28
CA GLU A 124 -2.56 -10.69 -24.68
C GLU A 124 -3.93 -10.00 -24.82
N SER A 125 -4.95 -10.52 -24.12
CA SER A 125 -6.29 -9.93 -24.13
C SER A 125 -6.30 -8.50 -23.62
N LEU A 126 -5.54 -8.21 -22.55
CA LEU A 126 -5.41 -6.86 -22.00
C LEU A 126 -4.69 -5.92 -22.96
N LYS A 127 -3.61 -6.38 -23.59
CA LYS A 127 -2.90 -5.60 -24.62
C LYS A 127 -3.81 -5.27 -25.80
N ASN A 128 -4.45 -6.29 -26.37
CA ASN A 128 -5.37 -6.12 -27.50
C ASN A 128 -6.52 -5.17 -27.12
N PHE A 129 -7.04 -5.28 -25.90
CA PHE A 129 -8.09 -4.39 -25.43
C PHE A 129 -7.60 -2.94 -25.28
N SER A 130 -6.37 -2.74 -24.80
CA SER A 130 -5.77 -1.40 -24.65
C SER A 130 -5.50 -0.68 -25.97
N GLU A 131 -5.31 -1.44 -27.06
CA GLU A 131 -5.04 -0.89 -28.40
C GLU A 131 -6.32 -0.46 -29.16
N VAL A 132 -7.50 -0.90 -28.71
CA VAL A 132 -8.76 -0.61 -29.38
C VAL A 132 -9.32 0.75 -28.95
N ALA A 133 -9.61 1.61 -29.93
CA ALA A 133 -10.07 2.99 -29.71
C ALA A 133 -11.59 3.14 -29.42
N VAL A 134 -12.39 2.09 -29.64
CA VAL A 134 -13.84 2.10 -29.40
C VAL A 134 -14.27 0.74 -28.88
N ILE A 135 -14.88 0.71 -27.70
CA ILE A 135 -15.38 -0.52 -27.08
C ILE A 135 -16.90 -0.37 -26.89
N GLU A 136 -17.65 -1.33 -27.43
CA GLU A 136 -19.07 -1.48 -27.16
C GLU A 136 -19.29 -2.54 -26.08
N GLY A 137 -19.99 -2.18 -25.00
CA GLY A 137 -20.39 -3.12 -23.94
C GLY A 137 -19.78 -2.86 -22.56
N PRO A 138 -20.12 -3.69 -21.56
CA PRO A 138 -19.64 -3.52 -20.19
C PRO A 138 -18.16 -3.86 -20.06
N ILE A 139 -17.44 -2.99 -19.35
CA ILE A 139 -16.01 -3.09 -19.10
C ILE A 139 -15.80 -3.41 -17.62
N LEU A 140 -14.79 -4.23 -17.33
CA LEU A 140 -14.36 -4.57 -15.98
C LEU A 140 -13.04 -3.85 -15.68
N ASP A 141 -13.00 -3.18 -14.54
CA ASP A 141 -11.75 -2.73 -13.94
C ASP A 141 -11.16 -3.83 -13.07
N CYS A 142 -10.02 -4.38 -13.48
CA CYS A 142 -9.40 -5.52 -12.82
C CYS A 142 -8.84 -5.20 -11.43
N TRP A 143 -8.53 -3.93 -11.12
CA TRP A 143 -8.00 -3.56 -9.81
C TRP A 143 -9.09 -3.43 -8.76
N THR A 144 -10.23 -2.85 -9.15
CA THR A 144 -11.34 -2.56 -8.23
C THR A 144 -12.49 -3.56 -8.33
N CYS A 145 -12.48 -4.42 -9.36
CA CYS A 145 -13.59 -5.29 -9.73
C CYS A 145 -14.90 -4.55 -10.03
N LEU A 146 -14.81 -3.28 -10.45
CA LEU A 146 -15.97 -2.47 -10.80
C LEU A 146 -16.36 -2.67 -12.26
N HIS A 147 -17.67 -2.79 -12.50
CA HIS A 147 -18.24 -2.82 -13.84
C HIS A 147 -18.57 -1.39 -14.31
N MET A 148 -18.00 -0.99 -15.43
CA MET A 148 -18.20 0.30 -16.06
C MET A 148 -19.04 0.13 -17.34
N THR A 149 -20.06 0.96 -17.51
CA THR A 149 -20.94 0.95 -18.70
C THR A 149 -20.73 2.16 -19.62
N SER A 150 -19.75 3.01 -19.31
CA SER A 150 -19.45 4.23 -20.07
C SER A 150 -18.78 3.93 -21.42
N ARG A 151 -19.21 4.66 -22.47
CA ARG A 151 -18.83 4.43 -23.88
C ARG A 151 -17.53 5.10 -24.34
N CYS A 152 -16.76 5.71 -23.46
CA CYS A 152 -15.68 6.61 -23.90
C CYS A 152 -14.33 6.04 -23.50
N PHE A 153 -13.49 5.58 -24.45
CA PHE A 153 -12.06 5.46 -24.19
C PHE A 153 -11.10 5.73 -25.37
N LYS A 154 -10.38 6.86 -25.37
CA LYS A 154 -9.07 7.02 -26.04
C LYS A 154 -8.17 7.90 -25.17
N GLY A 155 -7.07 7.30 -24.69
CA GLY A 155 -6.08 7.94 -23.80
C GLY A 155 -6.55 8.12 -22.34
N GLU A 156 -5.69 7.71 -21.39
CA GLU A 156 -5.75 7.68 -19.90
C GLU A 156 -7.06 7.57 -19.08
N TYR A 157 -8.28 7.69 -19.57
CA TYR A 157 -8.89 6.59 -20.29
C TYR A 157 -9.94 7.14 -21.29
N CYS A 158 -10.55 8.31 -21.08
CA CYS A 158 -11.03 9.15 -22.18
C CYS A 158 -10.54 10.58 -21.95
N GLY A 159 -9.61 11.04 -22.78
CA GLY A 159 -9.03 12.37 -22.67
C GLY A 159 -10.06 13.47 -22.90
N ASP A 160 -10.33 14.26 -21.87
CA ASP A 160 -10.65 15.69 -22.03
C ASP A 160 -10.15 16.51 -20.82
N GLU A 161 -8.99 16.15 -20.26
CA GLU A 161 -8.15 17.16 -19.64
C GLU A 161 -7.01 17.41 -20.62
N ASP A 162 -6.99 18.63 -21.19
CA ASP A 162 -5.89 19.18 -21.97
C ASP A 162 -4.56 18.71 -21.33
N PRO A 163 -3.60 18.11 -22.05
CA PRO A 163 -2.37 17.56 -21.45
C PRO A 163 -1.66 18.57 -20.53
N ARG A 164 -1.78 19.86 -20.85
CA ARG A 164 -1.34 20.97 -20.00
C ARG A 164 -2.02 21.02 -18.64
N LYS A 165 -3.30 20.68 -18.54
CA LYS A 165 -4.10 20.68 -17.31
C LYS A 165 -3.74 19.51 -16.40
N ALA A 166 -3.49 18.32 -16.96
CA ALA A 166 -3.00 17.17 -16.22
C ALA A 166 -1.58 17.44 -15.67
N GLU A 167 -0.68 17.93 -16.53
CA GLU A 167 0.68 18.34 -16.14
C GLU A 167 0.62 19.46 -15.07
N ASN A 168 -0.22 20.49 -15.25
CA ASN A 168 -0.42 21.54 -14.27
C ASN A 168 -0.94 21.01 -12.93
N ARG A 169 -1.77 19.97 -12.94
CA ARG A 169 -2.28 19.33 -11.72
C ARG A 169 -1.18 18.54 -11.01
N GLU A 170 -0.34 17.81 -11.74
CA GLU A 170 0.82 17.12 -11.18
C GLU A 170 1.84 18.11 -10.61
N ILE A 171 2.13 19.19 -11.34
CA ILE A 171 2.97 20.31 -10.88
C ILE A 171 2.35 20.95 -9.63
N ALA A 172 1.05 21.22 -9.63
CA ALA A 172 0.37 21.80 -8.48
C ALA A 172 0.45 20.88 -7.25
N LEU A 173 0.22 19.58 -7.41
CA LEU A 173 0.36 18.60 -6.33
C LEU A 173 1.80 18.54 -5.82
N PHE A 174 2.78 18.53 -6.72
CA PHE A 174 4.19 18.55 -6.35
C PHE A 174 4.57 19.82 -5.57
N LEU A 175 4.09 20.99 -6.01
CA LEU A 175 4.27 22.27 -5.31
C LEU A 175 3.58 22.27 -3.94
N ILE A 176 2.38 21.72 -3.83
CA ILE A 176 1.67 21.57 -2.55
C ILE A 176 2.48 20.68 -1.62
N PHE A 177 3.00 19.53 -2.09
CA PHE A 177 3.84 18.66 -1.26
C PHE A 177 5.12 19.34 -0.79
N LEU A 178 5.81 20.05 -1.68
CA LEU A 178 7.01 20.83 -1.32
C LEU A 178 6.69 21.93 -0.30
N ALA A 179 5.64 22.71 -0.54
CA ALA A 179 5.22 23.76 0.38
C ALA A 179 4.86 23.18 1.76
N THR A 180 4.13 22.06 1.78
CA THR A 180 3.74 21.38 3.02
C THR A 180 4.97 20.85 3.77
N ALA A 181 5.94 20.27 3.06
CA ALA A 181 7.19 19.80 3.65
C ALA A 181 8.02 20.95 4.25
N VAL A 182 8.10 22.10 3.56
CA VAL A 182 8.80 23.29 4.05
C VAL A 182 8.08 23.89 5.26
N ILE A 183 6.75 24.00 5.24
CA ILE A 183 5.96 24.52 6.37
C ILE A 183 6.10 23.60 7.58
N LEU A 184 5.96 22.29 7.41
CA LEU A 184 6.10 21.33 8.50
C LEU A 184 7.54 21.29 9.03
N GLY A 185 8.54 21.32 8.15
CA GLY A 185 9.96 21.36 8.52
C GLY A 185 10.33 22.62 9.28
N SER A 186 9.88 23.78 8.82
CA SER A 186 10.10 25.06 9.50
C SER A 186 9.39 25.13 10.85
N ALA A 187 8.14 24.65 10.95
CA ALA A 187 7.41 24.56 12.20
C ALA A 187 8.12 23.63 13.21
N MET A 188 8.62 22.47 12.76
CA MET A 188 9.43 21.55 13.57
C MET A 188 10.72 22.21 14.07
N LEU A 189 11.45 22.92 13.21
CA LEU A 189 12.69 23.61 13.59
C LEU A 189 12.43 24.74 14.59
N LEU A 190 11.38 25.54 14.38
CA LEU A 190 10.98 26.58 15.32
C LEU A 190 10.58 25.99 16.66
N PHE A 191 9.80 24.90 16.66
CA PHE A 191 9.42 24.19 17.88
C PHE A 191 10.65 23.66 18.63
N TYR A 192 11.59 23.04 17.92
CA TYR A 192 12.85 22.57 18.48
C TYR A 192 13.67 23.71 19.09
N PHE A 193 13.82 24.82 18.36
CA PHE A 193 14.52 26.00 18.83
C PHE A 193 13.85 26.61 20.06
N CYS A 194 12.52 26.72 20.08
CA CYS A 194 11.77 27.21 21.23
C CYS A 194 11.95 26.33 22.47
N ILE A 195 11.93 24.99 22.32
CA ILE A 195 12.20 24.07 23.43
C ILE A 195 13.63 24.22 23.91
N PHE A 196 14.60 24.22 22.99
CA PHE A 196 16.02 24.35 23.32
C PHE A 196 16.28 25.67 24.06
N HIS A 197 15.76 26.77 23.54
CA HIS A 197 15.90 28.09 24.15
C HIS A 197 15.20 28.17 25.52
N ARG A 198 13.99 27.60 25.67
CA ARG A 198 13.32 27.51 26.98
C ARG A 198 14.14 26.70 27.99
N ARG A 199 14.75 25.60 27.58
CA ARG A 199 15.63 24.79 28.44
C ARG A 199 16.86 25.60 28.85
N LYS A 200 17.52 26.27 27.90
CA LYS A 200 18.68 27.12 28.16
C LYS A 200 18.36 28.28 29.11
N MET A 201 17.27 29.00 28.87
CA MET A 201 16.82 30.09 29.75
C MET A 201 16.46 29.60 31.16
N LYS A 202 15.83 28.43 31.30
CA LYS A 202 15.58 27.81 32.61
C LYS A 202 16.87 27.47 33.34
N ALA A 203 17.88 26.97 32.65
CA ALA A 203 19.18 26.66 33.25
C ALA A 203 19.89 27.94 33.72
N ILE A 204 19.95 28.98 32.88
CA ILE A 204 20.54 30.29 33.23
C ILE A 204 19.82 30.93 34.42
N ARG A 205 18.48 30.85 34.47
CA ARG A 205 17.71 31.41 35.57
C ARG A 205 18.00 30.70 36.89
N ARG A 206 18.17 29.37 36.87
CA ARG A 206 18.54 28.58 38.06
C ARG A 206 19.93 28.94 38.55
N SER A 207 20.92 29.00 37.65
CA SER A 207 22.27 29.37 38.04
C SER A 207 22.31 30.79 38.61
N LEU A 208 21.60 31.75 38.00
CA LEU A 208 21.55 33.12 38.50
C LEU A 208 20.89 33.22 39.89
N GLN A 209 19.84 32.43 40.13
CA GLN A 209 19.19 32.38 41.44
C GLN A 209 20.12 31.79 42.49
N GLU A 210 20.85 30.71 42.17
CA GLU A 210 21.85 30.09 43.05
C GLU A 210 23.02 31.04 43.35
N TYR A 211 23.50 31.80 42.36
CA TYR A 211 24.50 32.85 42.59
C TYR A 211 24.01 33.93 43.56
N LEU A 212 22.78 34.41 43.38
CA LEU A 212 22.17 35.43 44.24
C LEU A 212 21.93 34.92 45.67
N GLU A 213 21.47 33.68 45.83
CA GLU A 213 21.27 33.06 47.15
C GLU A 213 22.60 32.93 47.90
N ASN A 214 23.65 32.42 47.23
CA ASN A 214 24.99 32.32 47.83
C ASN A 214 25.58 33.68 48.23
N GLU A 215 25.40 34.71 47.39
CA GLU A 215 25.92 36.04 47.67
C GLU A 215 25.18 36.73 48.83
N VAL A 216 23.86 36.50 48.96
CA VAL A 216 23.08 36.95 50.12
C VAL A 216 23.49 36.21 51.40
N GLU A 217 23.70 34.90 51.33
CA GLU A 217 24.16 34.09 52.47
C GLU A 217 25.54 34.54 52.96
N GLU A 218 26.48 34.80 52.05
CA GLU A 218 27.82 35.31 52.39
C GLU A 218 27.76 36.72 53.03
N ILE A 219 26.84 37.58 52.58
CA ILE A 219 26.62 38.90 53.20
C ILE A 219 26.02 38.75 54.59
N MET A 220 25.03 37.86 54.78
CA MET A 220 24.44 37.59 56.09
C MET A 220 25.48 37.03 57.07
N GLU A 221 26.31 36.07 56.65
CA GLU A 221 27.38 35.50 57.49
C GLU A 221 28.38 36.57 57.94
N LYS A 222 28.75 37.50 57.05
CA LYS A 222 29.60 38.65 57.39
C LYS A 222 28.95 39.63 58.36
N ILE A 223 27.62 39.80 58.31
CA ILE A 223 26.87 40.63 59.25
C ILE A 223 26.82 39.96 60.61
N ASP A 224 26.48 38.68 60.68
CA ASP A 224 26.42 37.89 61.91
C ASP A 224 27.79 37.82 62.60
N GLU A 225 28.87 37.58 61.84
CA GLU A 225 30.24 37.64 62.36
C GLU A 225 30.60 39.01 62.95
N LYS A 226 30.08 40.09 62.36
CA LYS A 226 30.34 41.45 62.81
C LYS A 226 29.56 41.77 64.07
N GLU A 227 28.32 41.31 64.18
CA GLU A 227 27.52 41.42 65.40
C GLU A 227 28.14 40.59 66.54
N GLU A 228 28.58 39.36 66.29
CA GLU A 228 29.22 38.52 67.32
C GLU A 228 30.52 39.13 67.88
N LYS A 229 31.28 39.83 67.02
CA LYS A 229 32.49 40.57 67.43
C LYS A 229 32.18 41.81 68.28
N ASP A 230 31.04 42.46 68.08
CA ASP A 230 30.60 43.62 68.87
C ASP A 230 30.00 43.22 70.23
N PHE A 231 29.40 42.02 70.35
CA PHE A 231 28.81 41.52 71.59
C PHE A 231 29.76 40.74 72.51
N ARG A 232 31.01 40.47 72.12
CA ARG A 232 32.01 39.89 73.06
C ARG A 232 32.40 40.92 74.13
N PRO A 233 32.18 40.65 75.42
CA PRO A 233 32.69 41.53 76.47
C PRO A 233 34.22 41.46 76.45
N ARG A 234 34.87 42.62 76.27
CA ARG A 234 36.31 42.75 76.48
C ARG A 234 36.62 42.36 77.93
N LYS A 235 37.30 41.23 78.10
CA LYS A 235 37.93 40.85 79.38
C LYS A 235 39.09 41.78 79.67
#